data_AF-D2R914-F1
#
_entry.id   AF-D2R914-F1
#
_cell.length_a   1.000
_cell.length_b   1.000
_cell.length_c   1.000
_cell.angle_alpha   90.00
_cell.angle_beta   90.00
_cell.angle_gamma   90.00
#
_symmetry.space_group_name_H-M   'P 1'
#
loop_
_entity.id
_entity.type
_entity.pdbx_description
1 polymer ?
#
loop_
_entity_poly.entity_id
_entity_poly.type
_entity_poly.pdbx_seq_one_letter_code
_entity_poly.pdbx_strand_id
1 'polypeptide(L)'
;MPHQKPEDEIYRLSTLRGVTDLDEWQRQLENSEERIRVQLHSSVDDAWRACLPTWIEVGRVKDLSRSVRVPKYWPSYANQLGRAFAEIYCDDYQFVIDMVGTLPPDSYEYLCAYDLLELIVSEFYGCELPVPKQLFAIDLPAPSVVRVETEDDHRYSELVSIGEFLHLSCLIEYGDDDA
;
A
#
# COMPACT_ATOMS: atom_id res chain seq x y z
N MET A 1 -1.75 -25.67 -3.23
CA MET A 1 -0.49 -25.08 -3.76
C MET A 1 -0.75 -23.60 -3.89
N PRO A 2 0.05 -22.71 -3.27
CA PRO A 2 -0.16 -21.28 -3.46
C PRO A 2 0.09 -20.99 -4.95
N HIS A 3 -0.91 -20.43 -5.62
CA HIS A 3 -0.77 -19.97 -6.99
C HIS A 3 0.14 -18.75 -6.97
N GLN A 4 1.45 -18.98 -7.05
CA GLN A 4 2.41 -17.92 -7.24
C GLN A 4 2.04 -17.21 -8.55
N LYS A 5 1.90 -15.88 -8.50
CA LYS A 5 1.59 -15.10 -9.70
C LYS A 5 2.66 -15.36 -10.76
N PRO A 6 2.29 -15.46 -12.05
CA PRO A 6 3.24 -15.51 -13.15
C PRO A 6 4.27 -14.37 -13.06
N GLU A 7 5.53 -14.62 -13.40
CA GLU A 7 6.62 -13.63 -13.29
C GLU A 7 6.36 -12.37 -14.12
N ASP A 8 5.73 -12.51 -15.29
CA ASP A 8 5.32 -11.39 -16.15
C ASP A 8 4.28 -10.48 -15.47
N GLU A 9 3.34 -11.07 -14.73
CA GLU A 9 2.35 -10.33 -13.95
C GLU A 9 2.99 -9.63 -12.74
N ILE A 10 3.95 -10.27 -12.08
CA ILE A 10 4.73 -9.65 -10.99
C ILE A 10 5.48 -8.42 -11.51
N TYR A 11 6.18 -8.56 -12.64
CA TYR A 11 6.93 -7.47 -13.25
C TYR A 11 6.02 -6.34 -13.77
N ARG A 12 4.85 -6.69 -14.32
CA ARG A 12 3.85 -5.69 -14.73
C ARG A 12 3.37 -4.89 -13.52
N LEU A 13 3.07 -5.55 -12.39
CA LEU A 13 2.62 -4.89 -11.16
C LEU A 13 3.73 -4.06 -10.51
N SER A 14 4.99 -4.52 -10.56
CA SER A 14 6.15 -3.81 -10.00
C SER A 14 6.62 -2.63 -10.84
N THR A 15 6.02 -2.41 -12.01
CA THR A 15 6.36 -1.27 -12.90
C THR A 15 5.15 -0.38 -13.16
N LEU A 16 4.07 -0.55 -12.39
CA LEU A 16 2.89 0.29 -12.46
C LEU A 16 3.27 1.76 -12.28
N ARG A 17 2.78 2.56 -13.21
CA ARG A 17 2.85 4.01 -13.19
C ARG A 17 1.45 4.49 -12.83
N GLY A 18 1.36 5.49 -11.96
CA GLY A 18 0.09 6.10 -11.60
C GLY A 18 -0.55 6.80 -12.80
N VAL A 19 -1.53 7.66 -12.56
CA VAL A 19 -2.25 8.31 -13.66
C VAL A 19 -1.30 9.22 -14.45
N THR A 20 -1.09 8.92 -15.73
CA THR A 20 -0.20 9.70 -16.62
C THR A 20 -0.96 10.64 -17.55
N ASP A 21 -2.29 10.53 -17.61
CA ASP A 21 -3.18 11.31 -18.47
C ASP A 21 -4.04 12.27 -17.64
N LEU A 22 -4.09 13.55 -18.04
CA LEU A 22 -4.81 14.56 -17.26
C LEU A 22 -6.32 14.34 -17.31
N ASP A 23 -6.87 13.90 -18.45
CA ASP A 23 -8.31 13.70 -18.62
C ASP A 23 -8.77 12.44 -17.85
N GLU A 24 -7.94 11.40 -17.81
CA GLU A 24 -8.11 10.27 -16.90
C GLU A 24 -8.11 10.72 -15.43
N TRP A 25 -7.13 11.51 -15.03
CA TRP A 25 -7.05 12.00 -13.65
C TRP A 25 -8.29 12.81 -13.26
N GLN A 26 -8.74 13.71 -14.12
CA GLN A 26 -9.96 14.49 -13.89
C GLN A 26 -11.20 13.60 -13.75
N ARG A 27 -11.33 12.56 -14.60
CA ARG A 27 -12.44 11.59 -14.51
C ARG A 27 -12.38 10.77 -13.23
N GLN A 28 -11.20 10.30 -12.83
CA GLN A 28 -11.05 9.54 -11.59
C GLN A 28 -11.44 10.37 -10.36
N LEU A 29 -11.12 11.67 -10.35
CA LEU A 29 -11.37 12.56 -9.23
C LEU A 29 -12.75 13.21 -9.21
N GLU A 30 -13.58 12.96 -10.22
CA GLU A 30 -14.95 13.47 -10.25
C GLU A 30 -15.73 12.98 -9.01
N ASN A 31 -16.23 13.95 -8.23
CA ASN A 31 -16.94 13.74 -6.96
C ASN A 31 -16.20 12.84 -5.95
N SER A 32 -14.86 12.80 -6.02
CA SER A 32 -14.02 11.92 -5.19
C SER A 32 -14.27 12.09 -3.69
N GLU A 33 -14.38 13.31 -3.18
CA GLU A 33 -14.64 13.57 -1.76
C GLU A 33 -15.94 12.94 -1.26
N GLU A 34 -17.03 13.06 -2.04
CA GLU A 34 -18.33 12.47 -1.68
C GLU A 34 -18.27 10.95 -1.77
N ARG A 35 -17.63 10.41 -2.80
CA ARG A 35 -17.46 8.96 -2.96
C ARG A 35 -16.65 8.36 -1.82
N ILE A 36 -15.54 8.99 -1.42
CA ILE A 36 -14.73 8.60 -0.26
C ILE A 36 -15.60 8.60 1.00
N ARG A 37 -16.34 9.69 1.25
CA ARG A 37 -17.21 9.78 2.42
C ARG A 37 -18.23 8.64 2.46
N VAL A 38 -18.86 8.32 1.32
CA VAL A 38 -19.83 7.22 1.23
C VAL A 38 -19.16 5.86 1.43
N GLN A 39 -17.99 5.63 0.85
CA GLN A 39 -17.27 4.35 0.97
C GLN A 39 -16.72 4.11 2.38
N LEU A 40 -16.42 5.16 3.14
CA LEU A 40 -15.78 5.07 4.45
C LEU A 40 -16.74 5.34 5.64
N HIS A 41 -18.06 5.44 5.42
CA HIS A 41 -19.02 5.86 6.45
C HIS A 41 -19.32 4.85 7.58
N SER A 42 -18.64 3.71 7.63
CA SER A 42 -19.06 2.52 8.36
C SER A 42 -17.93 1.90 9.20
N SER A 43 -18.05 0.62 9.56
CA SER A 43 -16.94 -0.11 10.20
C SER A 43 -15.78 -0.33 9.23
N VAL A 44 -14.58 -0.62 9.73
CA VAL A 44 -13.39 -0.93 8.91
C VAL A 44 -13.63 -2.10 7.94
N ASP A 45 -14.39 -3.13 8.34
CA ASP A 45 -14.75 -4.28 7.48
C ASP A 45 -15.71 -3.87 6.35
N ASP A 46 -16.72 -3.08 6.66
CA ASP A 46 -17.66 -2.55 5.66
C ASP A 46 -16.95 -1.59 4.69
N ALA A 47 -16.07 -0.74 5.22
CA ALA A 47 -15.28 0.19 4.43
C ALA A 47 -14.32 -0.56 3.49
N TRP A 48 -13.65 -1.61 3.99
CA TRP A 48 -12.79 -2.46 3.16
C TRP A 48 -13.57 -3.08 2.00
N ARG A 49 -14.75 -3.66 2.27
CA ARG A 49 -15.63 -4.25 1.25
C ARG A 49 -16.12 -3.22 0.23
N ALA A 50 -16.35 -1.98 0.66
CA ALA A 50 -16.76 -0.89 -0.21
C ALA A 50 -15.61 -0.32 -1.06
N CYS A 51 -14.39 -0.32 -0.53
CA CYS A 51 -13.21 0.24 -1.20
C CYS A 51 -12.56 -0.74 -2.18
N LEU A 52 -12.50 -2.02 -1.82
CA LEU A 52 -11.78 -3.03 -2.58
C LEU A 52 -12.18 -3.12 -4.07
N PRO A 53 -13.47 -3.06 -4.45
CA PRO A 53 -13.85 -3.04 -5.87
C PRO A 53 -13.23 -1.87 -6.64
N THR A 54 -13.13 -0.69 -6.01
CA THR A 54 -12.47 0.47 -6.61
C THR A 54 -10.98 0.22 -6.79
N TRP A 55 -10.29 -0.33 -5.79
CA TRP A 55 -8.87 -0.63 -5.94
C TRP A 55 -8.62 -1.65 -7.06
N ILE A 56 -9.45 -2.69 -7.15
CA ILE A 56 -9.35 -3.67 -8.25
C ILE A 56 -9.57 -3.02 -9.63
N GLU A 57 -10.53 -2.10 -9.74
CA GLU A 57 -10.88 -1.45 -11.01
C GLU A 57 -9.86 -0.40 -11.45
N VAL A 58 -9.44 0.47 -10.53
CA VAL A 58 -8.75 1.72 -10.88
C VAL A 58 -7.24 1.64 -10.62
N GLY A 59 -6.80 0.79 -9.71
CA GLY A 59 -5.39 0.69 -9.33
C GLY A 59 -5.18 0.33 -7.87
N ARG A 60 -3.97 -0.14 -7.55
CA ARG A 60 -3.54 -0.42 -6.18
C ARG A 60 -3.63 0.86 -5.36
N VAL A 61 -3.72 0.70 -4.04
CA VAL A 61 -3.63 1.80 -3.08
C VAL A 61 -2.37 2.62 -3.30
N LYS A 62 -1.24 1.95 -3.58
CA LYS A 62 -0.03 2.61 -4.05
C LYS A 62 -0.01 2.57 -5.58
N ASP A 63 -0.15 3.73 -6.21
CA ASP A 63 -0.23 3.87 -7.67
C ASP A 63 1.14 4.12 -8.33
N LEU A 64 2.19 4.39 -7.55
CA LEU A 64 3.58 4.40 -7.99
C LEU A 64 4.39 3.30 -7.30
N SER A 65 4.85 2.35 -8.09
CA SER A 65 5.88 1.40 -7.65
C SER A 65 7.16 2.13 -7.22
N ARG A 66 7.88 1.57 -6.24
CA ARG A 66 9.18 2.11 -5.78
C ARG A 66 10.26 2.13 -6.87
N SER A 67 10.16 1.26 -7.87
CA SER A 67 11.11 1.20 -9.00
C SER A 67 10.86 2.31 -10.05
N VAL A 68 9.72 3.01 -9.96
CA VAL A 68 9.29 3.99 -10.96
C VAL A 68 9.62 5.40 -10.48
N ARG A 69 10.39 6.14 -11.29
CA ARG A 69 10.59 7.59 -11.11
C ARG A 69 9.83 8.36 -12.18
N VAL A 70 8.90 9.21 -11.77
CA VAL A 70 8.16 10.12 -12.67
C VAL A 70 8.44 11.58 -12.32
N PRO A 71 8.65 12.46 -13.32
CA PRO A 71 8.90 13.88 -13.09
C PRO A 71 7.65 14.65 -12.65
N LYS A 72 6.46 14.11 -12.93
CA LYS A 72 5.17 14.64 -12.50
C LYS A 72 4.27 13.47 -12.13
N TYR A 73 3.64 13.56 -10.98
CA TYR A 73 2.76 12.54 -10.42
C TYR A 73 1.38 13.14 -10.15
N TRP A 74 0.35 12.41 -10.57
CA TRP A 74 -1.04 12.72 -10.30
C TRP A 74 -1.65 11.56 -9.52
N PRO A 75 -1.93 11.73 -8.22
CA PRO A 75 -2.51 10.68 -7.40
C PRO A 75 -3.86 10.23 -7.98
N SER A 76 -3.95 8.93 -8.21
CA SER A 76 -5.18 8.25 -8.61
C SER A 76 -6.27 8.36 -7.54
N TYR A 77 -7.51 8.09 -7.93
CA TYR A 77 -8.59 7.94 -6.95
C TYR A 77 -8.32 6.79 -5.97
N ALA A 78 -7.72 5.69 -6.44
CA ALA A 78 -7.34 4.56 -5.60
C ALA A 78 -6.38 4.98 -4.49
N ASN A 79 -5.37 5.80 -4.81
CA ASN A 79 -4.44 6.34 -3.83
C ASN A 79 -5.12 7.27 -2.83
N GLN A 80 -5.97 8.19 -3.28
CA GLN A 80 -6.70 9.08 -2.37
C GLN A 80 -7.64 8.31 -1.44
N LEU A 81 -8.34 7.30 -1.96
CA LEU A 81 -9.20 6.42 -1.16
C LEU A 81 -8.39 5.61 -0.14
N GLY A 82 -7.23 5.09 -0.54
CA GLY A 82 -6.33 4.35 0.35
C GLY A 82 -5.75 5.21 1.47
N ARG A 83 -5.34 6.45 1.16
CA ARG A 83 -4.88 7.42 2.18
C ARG A 83 -5.99 7.78 3.16
N ALA A 84 -7.20 8.06 2.67
CA ALA A 84 -8.35 8.34 3.53
C ALA A 84 -8.75 7.13 4.39
N PHE A 85 -8.67 5.91 3.84
CA PHE A 85 -8.90 4.68 4.61
C PHE A 85 -7.85 4.54 5.73
N ALA A 86 -6.57 4.69 5.39
CA ALA A 86 -5.48 4.60 6.37
C ALA A 86 -5.60 5.69 7.45
N GLU A 87 -5.99 6.92 7.10
CA GLU A 87 -6.19 8.02 8.04
C GLU A 87 -7.30 7.72 9.05
N ILE A 88 -8.45 7.22 8.58
CA ILE A 88 -9.62 6.97 9.43
C ILE A 88 -9.42 5.73 10.31
N TYR A 89 -8.75 4.70 9.80
CA TYR A 89 -8.64 3.39 10.44
C TYR A 89 -7.22 3.04 10.89
N CYS A 90 -6.33 4.03 11.05
CA CYS A 90 -4.93 3.81 11.47
C CYS A 90 -4.82 3.14 12.84
N ASP A 91 -5.80 3.29 13.73
CA ASP A 91 -5.87 2.63 15.03
C ASP A 91 -6.42 1.19 14.96
N ASP A 92 -7.17 0.88 13.89
CA ASP A 92 -7.73 -0.45 13.60
C ASP A 92 -6.80 -1.29 12.71
N TYR A 93 -5.50 -0.98 12.67
CA TYR A 93 -4.50 -1.63 11.80
C TYR A 93 -4.45 -3.16 11.94
N GLN A 94 -4.86 -3.71 13.09
CA GLN A 94 -4.96 -5.16 13.29
C GLN A 94 -5.88 -5.81 12.26
N PHE A 95 -6.96 -5.14 11.84
CA PHE A 95 -7.82 -5.60 10.76
C PHE A 95 -7.01 -5.84 9.47
N VAL A 96 -6.14 -4.89 9.11
CA VAL A 96 -5.32 -4.99 7.88
C VAL A 96 -4.29 -6.11 8.00
N ILE A 97 -3.68 -6.30 9.19
CA ILE A 97 -2.79 -7.44 9.46
C ILE A 97 -3.53 -8.76 9.26
N ASP A 98 -4.75 -8.89 9.79
CA ASP A 98 -5.57 -10.09 9.67
C ASP A 98 -5.97 -10.36 8.21
N MET A 99 -6.24 -9.30 7.43
CA MET A 99 -6.47 -9.41 5.98
C MET A 99 -5.24 -9.99 5.26
N VAL A 100 -4.04 -9.43 5.48
CA VAL A 100 -2.80 -9.97 4.88
C VAL A 100 -2.59 -11.44 5.27
N GLY A 101 -2.88 -11.82 6.52
CA GLY A 101 -2.74 -13.21 6.99
C GLY A 101 -3.71 -14.21 6.37
N THR A 102 -4.83 -13.75 5.81
CA THR A 102 -5.89 -14.62 5.26
C THR A 102 -5.96 -14.59 3.74
N LEU A 103 -5.50 -13.51 3.11
CA LEU A 103 -5.53 -13.34 1.66
C LEU A 103 -4.45 -14.18 0.97
N PRO A 104 -4.71 -14.69 -0.25
CA PRO A 104 -3.68 -15.40 -1.01
C PRO A 104 -2.46 -14.49 -1.27
N PRO A 105 -1.23 -14.98 -1.05
CA PRO A 105 -0.02 -14.20 -1.33
C PRO A 105 -0.01 -13.65 -2.75
N ASP A 106 0.46 -12.41 -2.89
CA ASP A 106 0.50 -11.66 -4.14
C ASP A 106 -0.87 -11.41 -4.81
N SER A 107 -2.01 -11.81 -4.23
CA SER A 107 -3.33 -11.38 -4.74
C SER A 107 -3.46 -9.85 -4.75
N TYR A 108 -4.40 -9.33 -5.53
CA TYR A 108 -4.56 -7.88 -5.64
C TYR A 108 -4.96 -7.27 -4.29
N GLU A 109 -5.84 -7.98 -3.59
CA GLU A 109 -6.28 -7.72 -2.24
C GLU A 109 -5.09 -7.72 -1.26
N TYR A 110 -4.21 -8.72 -1.35
CA TYR A 110 -3.02 -8.83 -0.51
C TYR A 110 -2.09 -7.63 -0.72
N LEU A 111 -1.88 -7.23 -1.98
CA LEU A 111 -1.09 -6.05 -2.31
C LEU A 111 -1.72 -4.77 -1.78
N CYS A 112 -3.04 -4.60 -1.89
CA CYS A 112 -3.74 -3.44 -1.33
C CYS A 112 -3.63 -3.41 0.20
N ALA A 113 -3.77 -4.56 0.88
CA ALA A 113 -3.62 -4.63 2.32
C ALA A 113 -2.18 -4.30 2.77
N TYR A 114 -1.17 -4.81 2.05
CA TYR A 114 0.22 -4.42 2.27
C TYR A 114 0.44 -2.91 2.07
N ASP A 115 -0.07 -2.34 0.97
CA ASP A 115 0.06 -0.91 0.66
C ASP A 115 -0.58 -0.04 1.75
N LEU A 116 -1.70 -0.47 2.35
CA LEU A 116 -2.32 0.21 3.48
C LEU A 116 -1.46 0.15 4.74
N LEU A 117 -0.85 -0.99 5.06
CA LEU A 117 0.09 -1.08 6.19
C LEU A 117 1.27 -0.13 5.99
N GLU A 118 1.79 -0.06 4.76
CA GLU A 118 2.85 0.87 4.40
C GLU A 118 2.40 2.32 4.63
N LEU A 119 1.23 2.72 4.12
CA LEU A 119 0.66 4.06 4.33
C LEU A 119 0.43 4.38 5.81
N ILE A 120 -0.10 3.44 6.59
CA ILE A 120 -0.32 3.60 8.04
C ILE A 120 1.02 3.94 8.72
N VAL A 121 2.06 3.15 8.46
CA VAL A 121 3.38 3.37 9.05
C VAL A 121 4.03 4.66 8.55
N SER A 122 3.96 4.93 7.24
CA SER A 122 4.67 6.03 6.60
C SER A 122 4.01 7.38 6.78
N GLU A 123 2.68 7.48 6.90
CA GLU A 123 2.00 8.77 6.93
C GLU A 123 1.33 9.09 8.27
N PHE A 124 0.94 8.06 9.04
CA PHE A 124 0.12 8.25 10.24
C PHE A 124 0.83 7.85 11.54
N TYR A 125 2.03 7.31 11.43
CA TYR A 125 2.98 7.09 12.52
C TYR A 125 4.37 7.62 12.11
N GLY A 126 5.30 7.82 13.06
CA GLY A 126 6.70 8.21 12.77
C GLY A 126 7.06 9.66 13.11
N CYS A 127 6.21 10.65 12.78
CA CYS A 127 6.48 12.05 13.15
C CYS A 127 6.06 12.39 14.59
N GLU A 128 4.84 12.04 14.97
CA GLU A 128 4.24 12.48 16.25
C GLU A 128 3.95 11.32 17.20
N LEU A 129 3.75 10.11 16.65
CA LEU A 129 3.41 8.91 17.39
C LEU A 129 4.40 7.78 17.06
N PRO A 130 4.85 7.02 18.07
CA PRO A 130 5.70 5.87 17.83
C PRO A 130 4.91 4.80 17.06
N VAL A 131 5.54 4.24 16.03
CA VAL A 131 4.94 3.12 15.28
C VAL A 131 4.73 1.92 16.21
N PRO A 132 3.53 1.32 16.24
CA PRO A 132 3.27 0.10 17.02
C PRO A 132 4.23 -1.03 16.66
N LYS A 133 4.91 -1.60 17.66
CA LYS A 133 5.88 -2.69 17.46
C LYS A 133 5.28 -3.92 16.78
N GLN A 134 3.97 -4.12 16.91
CA GLN A 134 3.22 -5.19 16.26
C GLN A 134 3.35 -5.13 14.73
N LEU A 135 3.40 -3.92 14.14
CA LEU A 135 3.55 -3.75 12.70
C LEU A 135 4.92 -4.23 12.20
N PHE A 136 5.98 -4.07 13.01
CA PHE A 136 7.31 -4.57 12.70
C PHE A 136 7.52 -6.05 13.03
N ALA A 137 6.58 -6.66 13.76
CA ALA A 137 6.62 -8.07 14.14
C ALA A 137 5.85 -9.00 13.17
N ILE A 138 5.36 -8.47 12.04
CA ILE A 138 4.61 -9.24 11.04
C ILE A 138 5.57 -10.18 10.28
N ASP A 139 5.57 -11.46 10.64
CA ASP A 139 6.41 -12.53 10.05
C ASP A 139 5.84 -13.13 8.75
N LEU A 140 4.86 -12.46 8.14
CA LEU A 140 4.31 -12.86 6.84
C LEU A 140 5.26 -12.46 5.71
N PRO A 141 5.38 -13.26 4.63
CA PRO A 141 6.31 -12.95 3.55
C PRO A 141 5.94 -11.64 2.85
N ALA A 142 6.95 -10.81 2.57
CA ALA A 142 6.76 -9.62 1.74
C ALA A 142 6.25 -10.03 0.34
N PRO A 143 5.32 -9.26 -0.27
CA PRO A 143 4.84 -9.56 -1.60
C PRO A 143 6.01 -9.64 -2.61
N SER A 144 5.98 -10.62 -3.51
CA SER A 144 7.00 -10.79 -4.56
C SER A 144 7.12 -9.54 -5.41
N VAL A 145 6.00 -8.85 -5.66
CA VAL A 145 5.96 -7.56 -6.34
C VAL A 145 6.87 -6.55 -5.64
N VAL A 146 6.68 -6.36 -4.33
CA VAL A 146 7.47 -5.40 -3.52
C VAL A 146 8.95 -5.76 -3.50
N ARG A 147 9.29 -7.05 -3.47
CA ARG A 147 10.68 -7.50 -3.55
C ARG A 147 11.32 -7.11 -4.89
N VAL A 148 10.61 -7.25 -6.00
CA VAL A 148 11.07 -6.77 -7.31
C VAL A 148 11.15 -5.24 -7.34
N GLU A 149 10.19 -4.52 -6.74
CA GLU A 149 10.23 -3.05 -6.67
C GLU A 149 11.46 -2.50 -5.93
N THR A 150 12.11 -3.33 -5.09
CA THR A 150 13.22 -2.95 -4.20
C THR A 150 14.53 -3.67 -4.50
N GLU A 151 14.59 -4.50 -5.55
CA GLU A 151 15.73 -5.38 -5.82
C GLU A 151 17.05 -4.64 -6.07
N ASP A 152 16.97 -3.42 -6.63
CA ASP A 152 18.13 -2.57 -6.90
C ASP A 152 18.61 -1.77 -5.67
N ASP A 153 17.86 -1.80 -4.55
CA ASP A 153 18.24 -1.14 -3.30
C ASP A 153 18.84 -2.15 -2.33
N HIS A 154 20.18 -2.16 -2.22
CA HIS A 154 20.93 -3.05 -1.34
C HIS A 154 20.45 -3.08 0.12
N ARG A 155 19.80 -2.01 0.61
CA ARG A 155 19.23 -1.97 1.97
C ARG A 155 18.12 -2.99 2.18
N TYR A 156 17.42 -3.40 1.11
CA TYR A 156 16.32 -4.36 1.14
C TYR A 156 16.75 -5.81 0.83
N SER A 157 18.03 -6.04 0.50
CA SER A 157 18.50 -7.30 -0.09
C SER A 157 18.31 -8.55 0.78
N GLU A 158 18.28 -8.40 2.11
CA GLU A 158 18.13 -9.50 3.07
C GLU A 158 16.74 -9.58 3.70
N LEU A 159 15.82 -8.67 3.36
CA LEU A 159 14.50 -8.61 3.98
C LEU A 159 13.57 -9.65 3.37
N VAL A 160 12.79 -10.32 4.21
CA VAL A 160 11.91 -11.42 3.79
C VAL A 160 10.46 -11.19 4.22
N SER A 161 10.25 -10.54 5.36
CA SER A 161 8.94 -10.36 5.98
C SER A 161 8.37 -8.96 5.78
N ILE A 162 7.05 -8.83 5.84
CA ILE A 162 6.36 -7.54 5.79
C ILE A 162 6.86 -6.63 6.92
N GLY A 163 7.01 -7.15 8.15
CA GLY A 163 7.46 -6.37 9.29
C GLY A 163 8.85 -5.75 9.09
N GLU A 164 9.79 -6.51 8.50
CA GLU A 164 11.12 -6.02 8.13
C GLU A 164 11.06 -4.90 7.09
N PHE A 165 10.26 -5.06 6.04
CA PHE A 165 10.07 -4.05 5.00
C PHE A 165 9.46 -2.76 5.56
N LEU A 166 8.43 -2.87 6.40
CA LEU A 166 7.79 -1.72 7.05
C LEU A 166 8.78 -0.99 7.98
N HIS A 167 9.58 -1.73 8.75
CA HIS A 167 10.57 -1.15 9.64
C HIS A 167 11.65 -0.40 8.87
N LEU A 168 12.22 -0.98 7.82
CA LEU A 168 13.22 -0.29 7.00
C LEU A 168 12.62 0.94 6.30
N SER A 169 11.39 0.86 5.79
CA SER A 169 10.72 2.01 5.19
C SER A 169 10.57 3.16 6.19
N CYS A 170 10.14 2.86 7.42
CA CYS A 170 10.05 3.84 8.49
C CYS A 170 11.41 4.47 8.82
N LEU A 171 12.48 3.68 8.86
CA LEU A 171 13.84 4.19 9.11
C LEU A 171 14.35 5.09 7.99
N ILE A 172 14.02 4.79 6.73
CA ILE A 172 14.42 5.64 5.59
C ILE A 172 13.67 6.98 5.60
N GLU A 173 12.42 6.98 6.06
CA GLU A 173 11.57 8.18 6.03
C GLU A 173 11.74 9.08 7.26
N TYR A 174 11.99 8.47 8.43
CA TYR A 174 11.99 9.15 9.73
C TYR A 174 13.27 8.97 10.54
N GLY A 175 14.18 8.09 10.11
CA GLY A 175 15.48 7.98 10.74
C GLY A 175 16.27 9.25 10.48
N ASP A 176 16.81 9.86 11.55
CA ASP A 176 17.88 10.83 11.40
C ASP A 176 19.03 10.17 10.63
N ASP A 177 19.53 10.84 9.59
CA ASP A 177 20.77 10.51 8.86
C ASP A 177 22.01 10.67 9.77
N ASP A 178 22.02 10.03 10.94
CA ASP A 178 23.16 9.95 11.84
C ASP A 178 23.76 8.53 11.78
N ALA A 179 24.42 8.23 10.66
CA ALA A 179 25.43 7.17 10.55
C ALA A 179 26.52 7.54 9.53
#